data_AF-A0A177SSP6-F1
#
_entry.id   AF-A0A177SSP6-F1
#
_cell.length_a   1.000
_cell.length_b   1.000
_cell.length_c   1.000
_cell.angle_alpha   90.00
_cell.angle_beta   90.00
_cell.angle_gamma   90.00
#
_symmetry.space_group_name_H-M   'P 1'
#
loop_
_entity.id
_entity.type
_entity.pdbx_description
1 polymer ?
#
loop_
_entity_poly.entity_id
_entity_poly.type
_entity_poly.pdbx_seq_one_letter_code
_entity_poly.pdbx_strand_id
1 'polypeptide(L)'
;MNQHDNATHYCQYGPQGNLRAAYARLPFQPLWTWLTGKGQAQPADVLKQRMEQTGERFLLAHLLFTWAVMIGLVLLGKAVLEGAFHPLLSVLLVLAAWVLMVNRLRSMQATFHYLTHGAVLKDKARAQRYARLFLSTPLLYQDWDTYNQSHVREHHNIHVLCTDIDPDQRFIQAQGFYPGMPELAYWWRVICTPFRPAYLLRQWRATLHDCFVRPPRDEVRFRLAFWAVLLVLLWATDSLMAFALIYGIPRAVLFEHSMWLQLFTEHLWFYQREDGRADKPHYGRLTWGRFQGRTPPSGGVVAWSTWLLKALLLDVPVRLYVYPQDLPNHDAHHRRPNVHYRHIANYRASIEGQPSSYGPFLEVWGFMAGLYLIRDHMCRGVREPFGPLHTEATQPQDTLYPTPSSQGA
;
A
#
# COMPACT_ATOMS: atom_id res chain seq x y z
N MET A 1 16.44 21.47 20.95
CA MET A 1 16.09 20.14 20.39
C MET A 1 17.36 19.32 20.42
N ASN A 2 17.41 18.28 21.26
CA ASN A 2 18.59 17.43 21.38
C ASN A 2 18.78 16.60 20.10
N GLN A 3 20.02 16.28 19.72
CA GLN A 3 20.33 15.48 18.53
C GLN A 3 19.62 14.10 18.51
N HIS A 4 19.20 13.58 19.67
CA HIS A 4 18.45 12.33 19.78
C HIS A 4 16.98 12.41 19.35
N ASP A 5 16.36 13.60 19.32
CA ASP A 5 14.93 13.77 18.94
C ASP A 5 14.68 13.71 17.42
N ASN A 6 15.74 13.72 16.61
CA ASN A 6 15.66 13.76 15.15
C ASN A 6 15.93 12.42 14.48
N ALA A 7 16.25 11.37 15.24
CA ALA A 7 16.49 10.04 14.69
C ALA A 7 15.16 9.38 14.32
N THR A 8 15.17 8.57 13.26
CA THR A 8 14.03 7.69 12.92
C THR A 8 13.65 6.83 14.12
N HIS A 9 12.35 6.72 14.39
CA HIS A 9 11.80 5.85 15.43
C HIS A 9 11.22 4.58 14.82
N TYR A 10 11.27 3.50 15.59
CA TYR A 10 10.91 2.16 15.16
C TYR A 10 9.82 1.60 16.07
N CYS A 11 8.96 0.74 15.53
CA CYS A 11 8.09 -0.06 16.36
C CYS A 11 8.86 -1.20 17.05
N GLN A 12 8.33 -1.69 18.17
CA GLN A 12 8.93 -2.80 18.91
C GLN A 12 8.96 -4.14 18.14
N TYR A 13 8.17 -4.27 17.06
CA TYR A 13 8.06 -5.48 16.26
C TYR A 13 8.94 -5.46 15.01
N GLY A 14 9.26 -6.65 14.51
CA GLY A 14 10.03 -6.83 13.28
C GLY A 14 11.55 -6.90 13.52
N PRO A 15 12.35 -6.85 12.45
CA PRO A 15 13.81 -6.91 12.54
C PRO A 15 14.37 -5.73 13.34
N GLN A 16 15.23 -6.04 14.32
CA GLN A 16 15.93 -5.04 15.11
C GLN A 16 17.15 -4.47 14.36
N GLY A 17 17.49 -3.21 14.63
CA GLY A 17 18.63 -2.52 14.03
C GLY A 17 18.30 -1.78 12.72
N ASN A 18 19.30 -1.09 12.15
CA ASN A 18 19.14 -0.39 10.87
C ASN A 18 19.19 -1.40 9.71
N LEU A 19 18.02 -1.93 9.34
CA LEU A 19 17.92 -2.98 8.33
C LEU A 19 18.39 -2.52 6.94
N ARG A 20 18.15 -1.26 6.58
CA ARG A 20 18.62 -0.73 5.29
C ARG A 20 20.15 -0.71 5.21
N ALA A 21 20.83 -0.36 6.29
CA ALA A 21 22.28 -0.41 6.39
C ALA A 21 22.80 -1.86 6.27
N ALA A 22 22.14 -2.83 6.90
CA ALA A 22 22.49 -4.25 6.77
C ALA A 22 22.39 -4.75 5.30
N TYR A 23 21.51 -4.15 4.50
CA TYR A 23 21.34 -4.47 3.08
C TYR A 23 22.36 -3.78 2.18
N ALA A 24 23.08 -2.75 2.64
CA ALA A 24 23.98 -1.96 1.79
C ALA A 24 25.11 -2.79 1.17
N ARG A 25 25.53 -3.86 1.84
CA ARG A 25 26.55 -4.82 1.37
C ARG A 25 26.06 -5.82 0.33
N LEU A 26 24.74 -5.94 0.12
CA LEU A 26 24.19 -6.91 -0.83
C LEU A 26 24.39 -6.43 -2.28
N PRO A 27 24.64 -7.34 -3.23
CA PRO A 27 24.64 -6.97 -4.64
C PRO A 27 23.23 -6.58 -5.11
N PHE A 28 23.14 -5.91 -6.25
CA PHE A 28 21.86 -5.53 -6.89
C PHE A 28 20.93 -4.68 -6.02
N GLN A 29 21.46 -3.58 -5.46
CA GLN A 29 20.69 -2.61 -4.65
C GLN A 29 19.33 -2.17 -5.22
N PRO A 30 19.11 -2.04 -6.55
CA PRO A 30 17.80 -1.73 -7.09
C PRO A 30 16.73 -2.77 -6.73
N LEU A 31 17.05 -4.07 -6.73
CA LEU A 31 16.13 -5.14 -6.34
C LEU A 31 15.70 -4.98 -4.88
N TRP A 32 16.67 -4.74 -4.00
CA TRP A 32 16.41 -4.59 -2.57
C TRP A 32 15.66 -3.31 -2.24
N THR A 33 15.96 -2.21 -2.94
CA THR A 33 15.21 -0.96 -2.83
C THR A 33 13.76 -1.16 -3.27
N TRP A 34 13.55 -1.87 -4.38
CA TRP A 34 12.21 -2.24 -4.82
C TRP A 34 11.51 -3.11 -3.79
N LEU A 35 12.10 -4.25 -3.39
CA LEU A 35 11.48 -5.23 -2.49
C LEU A 35 11.12 -4.62 -1.14
N THR A 36 12.09 -3.95 -0.51
CA THR A 36 11.89 -3.37 0.81
C THR A 36 10.97 -2.14 0.77
N GLY A 37 10.94 -1.44 -0.37
CA GLY A 37 10.29 -0.13 -0.49
C GLY A 37 11.10 1.02 0.11
N LYS A 38 12.27 0.74 0.71
CA LYS A 38 13.13 1.71 1.36
C LYS A 38 14.23 2.17 0.39
N GLY A 39 14.25 3.47 0.10
CA GLY A 39 15.17 4.09 -0.85
C GLY A 39 16.64 4.09 -0.43
N GLN A 40 17.45 4.79 -1.21
CA GLN A 40 18.81 5.17 -0.85
C GLN A 40 18.89 6.68 -0.73
N ALA A 41 19.60 7.14 0.31
CA ALA A 41 19.89 8.56 0.48
C ALA A 41 20.66 9.08 -0.75
N GLN A 42 20.35 10.30 -1.17
CA GLN A 42 20.93 10.95 -2.33
C GLN A 42 21.54 12.29 -1.94
N PRO A 43 22.57 12.75 -2.68
CA PRO A 43 23.07 14.11 -2.56
C PRO A 43 21.94 15.14 -2.76
N ALA A 44 22.02 16.27 -2.04
CA ALA A 44 20.94 17.26 -1.98
C ALA A 44 20.62 17.90 -3.35
N ASP A 45 21.63 18.11 -4.18
CA ASP A 45 21.52 18.61 -5.55
C ASP A 45 20.76 17.63 -6.45
N VAL A 46 21.11 16.34 -6.40
CA VAL A 46 20.42 15.27 -7.14
C VAL A 46 18.97 15.16 -6.68
N LEU A 47 18.74 15.26 -5.37
CA LEU A 47 17.40 15.16 -4.81
C LEU A 47 16.50 16.30 -5.29
N LYS A 48 16.99 17.54 -5.23
CA LYS A 48 16.26 18.73 -5.70
C LYS A 48 15.86 18.58 -7.17
N GLN A 49 16.81 18.19 -8.03
CA GLN A 49 16.54 17.98 -9.44
C GLN A 49 15.45 16.92 -9.67
N ARG A 50 15.49 15.79 -8.95
CA ARG A 50 14.50 14.70 -9.09
C ARG A 50 13.11 15.07 -8.57
N MET A 51 13.01 15.93 -7.55
CA MET A 51 11.72 16.41 -7.04
C MET A 51 10.98 17.31 -8.05
N GLU A 52 11.73 18.05 -8.87
CA GLU A 52 11.20 18.98 -9.87
C GLU A 52 10.88 18.29 -11.22
N GLN A 53 11.34 17.06 -11.43
CA GLN A 53 11.10 16.32 -12.67
C GLN A 53 9.61 15.94 -12.85
N THR A 54 9.08 16.27 -14.03
CA THR A 54 7.78 15.75 -14.50
C THR A 54 7.97 14.44 -15.22
N GLY A 55 7.03 13.51 -15.01
CA GLY A 55 7.21 12.12 -15.38
C GLY A 55 6.43 11.64 -16.59
N GLU A 56 5.96 12.47 -17.53
CA GLU A 56 5.00 11.99 -18.55
C GLU A 56 5.52 10.79 -19.37
N ARG A 57 6.77 10.84 -19.84
CA ARG A 57 7.39 9.70 -20.54
C ARG A 57 7.39 8.44 -19.67
N PHE A 58 7.66 8.61 -18.39
CA PHE A 58 7.62 7.53 -17.42
C PHE A 58 6.19 7.04 -17.15
N LEU A 59 5.21 7.94 -17.06
CA LEU A 59 3.80 7.61 -16.94
C LEU A 59 3.35 6.77 -18.15
N LEU A 60 3.68 7.19 -19.36
CA LEU A 60 3.38 6.44 -20.58
C LEU A 60 4.00 5.04 -20.55
N ALA A 61 5.30 4.94 -20.24
CA ALA A 61 5.96 3.65 -20.11
C ALA A 61 5.33 2.77 -19.02
N HIS A 62 4.95 3.37 -17.89
CA HIS A 62 4.29 2.68 -16.79
C HIS A 62 2.89 2.17 -17.17
N LEU A 63 2.11 2.97 -17.89
CA LEU A 63 0.79 2.60 -18.40
C LEU A 63 0.90 1.49 -19.44
N LEU A 64 1.80 1.63 -20.42
CA LEU A 64 2.05 0.61 -21.44
C LEU A 64 2.47 -0.72 -20.82
N PHE A 65 3.40 -0.69 -19.87
CA PHE A 65 3.80 -1.89 -19.13
C PHE A 65 2.63 -2.51 -18.35
N THR A 66 1.85 -1.68 -17.65
CA THR A 66 0.70 -2.15 -16.86
C THR A 66 -0.33 -2.84 -17.75
N TRP A 67 -0.70 -2.23 -18.87
CA TRP A 67 -1.65 -2.80 -19.81
C TRP A 67 -1.12 -4.03 -20.55
N ALA A 68 0.15 -4.02 -20.97
CA ALA A 68 0.77 -5.18 -21.60
C ALA A 68 0.77 -6.40 -20.67
N VAL A 69 1.10 -6.21 -19.38
CA VAL A 69 1.03 -7.28 -18.38
C VAL A 69 -0.42 -7.76 -18.20
N MET A 70 -1.39 -6.85 -18.04
CA MET A 70 -2.79 -7.25 -17.84
C MET A 70 -3.35 -8.04 -19.04
N ILE A 71 -3.07 -7.60 -20.26
CA ILE A 71 -3.45 -8.31 -21.49
C ILE A 71 -2.75 -9.68 -21.54
N GLY A 72 -1.44 -9.73 -21.28
CA GLY A 72 -0.69 -10.98 -21.23
C GLY A 72 -1.23 -11.98 -20.21
N LEU A 73 -1.67 -11.51 -19.04
CA LEU A 73 -2.30 -12.36 -18.02
C LEU A 73 -3.66 -12.89 -18.48
N VAL A 74 -4.47 -12.10 -19.17
CA VAL A 74 -5.76 -12.57 -19.73
C VAL A 74 -5.51 -13.63 -20.81
N LEU A 75 -4.52 -13.42 -21.68
CA LEU A 75 -4.12 -14.42 -22.69
C LEU A 75 -3.58 -15.71 -22.04
N LEU A 76 -2.82 -15.60 -20.95
CA LEU A 76 -2.41 -16.74 -20.14
C LEU A 76 -3.62 -17.49 -19.57
N GLY A 77 -4.61 -16.76 -19.04
CA GLY A 77 -5.86 -17.34 -18.56
C GLY A 77 -6.62 -18.09 -19.65
N LYS A 78 -6.63 -17.57 -20.88
CA LYS A 78 -7.23 -18.23 -22.04
C LYS A 78 -6.51 -19.55 -22.34
N ALA A 79 -5.19 -19.53 -22.44
CA ALA A 79 -4.39 -20.75 -22.65
C ALA A 79 -4.59 -21.80 -21.54
N VAL A 80 -4.73 -21.36 -20.28
CA VAL A 80 -5.06 -22.24 -19.15
C VAL A 80 -6.44 -22.91 -19.34
N LEU A 81 -7.46 -22.13 -19.70
CA LEU A 81 -8.82 -22.64 -19.92
C LEU A 81 -8.92 -23.57 -21.14
N GLU A 82 -8.09 -23.36 -22.14
CA GLU A 82 -7.96 -24.22 -23.33
C GLU A 82 -7.16 -25.51 -23.06
N GLY A 83 -6.65 -25.69 -21.83
CA GLY A 83 -5.95 -26.91 -21.44
C GLY A 83 -4.50 -26.99 -21.91
N ALA A 84 -3.85 -25.86 -22.19
CA ALA A 84 -2.45 -25.83 -22.63
C ALA A 84 -1.44 -26.30 -21.57
N PHE A 85 -1.87 -26.43 -20.31
CA PHE A 85 -1.01 -26.80 -19.17
C PHE A 85 -1.63 -27.91 -18.33
N HIS A 86 -0.76 -28.66 -17.63
CA HIS A 86 -1.17 -29.65 -16.63
C HIS A 86 -2.03 -29.01 -15.52
N PRO A 87 -3.09 -29.66 -15.01
CA PRO A 87 -4.03 -29.05 -14.06
C PRO A 87 -3.40 -28.40 -12.82
N LEU A 88 -2.40 -29.05 -12.22
CA LEU A 88 -1.69 -28.47 -11.08
C LEU A 88 -0.94 -27.18 -11.46
N LEU A 89 -0.28 -27.16 -12.62
CA LEU A 89 0.43 -25.97 -13.10
C LEU A 89 -0.57 -24.86 -13.45
N SER A 90 -1.70 -25.19 -14.05
CA SER A 90 -2.80 -24.25 -14.33
C SER A 90 -3.27 -23.52 -13.07
N VAL A 91 -3.49 -24.24 -11.97
CA VAL A 91 -3.87 -23.62 -10.68
C VAL A 91 -2.78 -22.65 -10.19
N LEU A 92 -1.51 -23.07 -10.20
CA LEU A 92 -0.40 -22.23 -9.76
C LEU A 92 -0.25 -20.97 -10.63
N LEU A 93 -0.41 -21.10 -11.96
CA LEU A 93 -0.36 -19.98 -12.90
C LEU A 93 -1.50 -19.00 -12.67
N VAL A 94 -2.72 -19.48 -12.41
CA VAL A 94 -3.87 -18.62 -12.10
C VAL A 94 -3.67 -17.87 -10.78
N LEU A 95 -3.19 -18.55 -9.73
CA LEU A 95 -2.90 -17.91 -8.44
C LEU A 95 -1.81 -16.83 -8.57
N ALA A 96 -0.74 -17.11 -9.32
CA ALA A 96 0.29 -16.12 -9.61
C ALA A 96 -0.26 -14.96 -10.45
N ALA A 97 -1.08 -15.25 -11.47
CA ALA A 97 -1.73 -14.24 -12.31
C ALA A 97 -2.66 -13.34 -11.50
N TRP A 98 -3.39 -13.87 -10.51
CA TRP A 98 -4.21 -13.06 -9.61
C TRP A 98 -3.39 -12.08 -8.79
N VAL A 99 -2.26 -12.51 -8.20
CA VAL A 99 -1.37 -11.60 -7.47
C VAL A 99 -0.85 -10.49 -8.38
N LEU A 100 -0.41 -10.84 -9.59
CA LEU A 100 0.09 -9.87 -10.56
C LEU A 100 -1.02 -8.95 -11.08
N MET A 101 -2.23 -9.45 -11.32
CA MET A 101 -3.37 -8.64 -11.73
C MET A 101 -3.72 -7.63 -10.65
N VAL A 102 -3.89 -8.06 -9.39
CA VAL A 102 -4.12 -7.14 -8.26
C VAL A 102 -3.02 -6.11 -8.18
N ASN A 103 -1.74 -6.52 -8.29
CA ASN A 103 -0.63 -5.60 -8.31
C ASN A 103 -0.73 -4.52 -9.41
N ARG A 104 -1.21 -4.87 -10.61
CA ARG A 104 -1.45 -3.92 -11.71
C ARG A 104 -2.65 -3.02 -11.44
N LEU A 105 -3.78 -3.55 -10.98
CA LEU A 105 -4.96 -2.77 -10.59
C LEU A 105 -4.66 -1.77 -9.47
N ARG A 106 -3.91 -2.21 -8.45
CA ARG A 106 -3.47 -1.35 -7.35
C ARG A 106 -2.42 -0.34 -7.80
N SER A 107 -1.57 -0.68 -8.77
CA SER A 107 -0.67 0.31 -9.41
C SER A 107 -1.46 1.37 -10.17
N MET A 108 -2.58 1.02 -10.82
CA MET A 108 -3.46 2.02 -11.43
C MET A 108 -4.07 2.96 -10.39
N GLN A 109 -4.57 2.40 -9.27
CA GLN A 109 -5.11 3.19 -8.16
C GLN A 109 -4.07 4.13 -7.54
N ALA A 110 -2.85 3.63 -7.27
CA ALA A 110 -1.77 4.45 -6.72
C ALA A 110 -1.31 5.53 -7.71
N THR A 111 -1.19 5.20 -9.01
CA THR A 111 -0.84 6.20 -10.03
C THR A 111 -1.93 7.28 -10.15
N PHE A 112 -3.20 6.91 -10.02
CA PHE A 112 -4.31 7.85 -10.00
C PHE A 112 -4.20 8.80 -8.80
N HIS A 113 -3.99 8.25 -7.59
CA HIS A 113 -3.70 9.02 -6.39
C HIS A 113 -2.56 10.04 -6.61
N TYR A 114 -1.40 9.61 -7.12
CA TYR A 114 -0.27 10.52 -7.36
C TYR A 114 -0.51 11.57 -8.44
N LEU A 115 -1.31 11.24 -9.46
CA LEU A 115 -1.73 12.24 -10.45
C LEU A 115 -2.58 13.34 -9.80
N THR A 116 -3.47 13.00 -8.87
CA THR A 116 -4.33 13.98 -8.18
C THR A 116 -3.54 14.95 -7.32
N HIS A 117 -2.41 14.52 -6.75
CA HIS A 117 -1.47 15.39 -6.02
C HIS A 117 -0.48 16.16 -6.91
N GLY A 118 -0.55 15.98 -8.24
CA GLY A 118 0.41 16.59 -9.16
C GLY A 118 1.84 16.09 -9.00
N ALA A 119 2.01 14.87 -8.46
CA ALA A 119 3.31 14.25 -8.25
C ALA A 119 3.95 13.77 -9.55
N VAL A 120 3.15 13.46 -10.57
CA VAL A 120 3.63 12.93 -11.86
C VAL A 120 3.60 13.99 -12.96
N LEU A 121 2.43 14.61 -13.10
CA LEU A 121 2.14 15.65 -14.09
C LEU A 121 1.69 16.90 -13.35
N LYS A 122 2.27 18.05 -13.69
CA LYS A 122 1.88 19.35 -13.12
C LYS A 122 0.65 19.94 -13.81
N ASP A 123 0.45 19.60 -15.09
CA ASP A 123 -0.76 19.97 -15.84
C ASP A 123 -1.95 19.13 -15.37
N LYS A 124 -2.86 19.76 -14.62
CA LYS A 124 -4.06 19.13 -14.06
C LYS A 124 -5.00 18.60 -15.14
N ALA A 125 -5.25 19.36 -16.21
CA ALA A 125 -6.18 18.94 -17.26
C ALA A 125 -5.63 17.71 -18.00
N ARG A 126 -4.32 17.68 -18.24
CA ARG A 126 -3.65 16.51 -18.81
C ARG A 126 -3.66 15.32 -17.86
N ALA A 127 -3.38 15.53 -16.57
CA ALA A 127 -3.45 14.49 -15.55
C ALA A 127 -4.84 13.87 -15.43
N GLN A 128 -5.89 14.70 -15.43
CA GLN A 128 -7.30 14.28 -15.44
C GLN A 128 -7.64 13.42 -16.66
N ARG A 129 -7.15 13.78 -17.86
CA ARG A 129 -7.33 12.96 -19.06
C ARG A 129 -6.69 11.57 -18.89
N TYR A 130 -5.42 11.50 -18.50
CA TYR A 130 -4.75 10.21 -18.27
C TYR A 130 -5.47 9.36 -17.22
N ALA A 131 -5.88 9.99 -16.11
CA ALA A 131 -6.62 9.35 -15.05
C ALA A 131 -7.96 8.79 -15.51
N ARG A 132 -8.75 9.55 -16.29
CA ARG A 132 -10.04 9.09 -16.82
C ARG A 132 -9.86 7.95 -17.81
N LEU A 133 -8.95 8.09 -18.78
CA LEU A 133 -8.76 7.14 -19.89
C LEU A 133 -8.15 5.81 -19.45
N PHE A 134 -7.08 5.86 -18.65
CA PHE A 134 -6.23 4.68 -18.43
C PHE A 134 -6.28 4.12 -17.02
N LEU A 135 -6.86 4.83 -16.06
CA LEU A 135 -6.82 4.44 -14.64
C LEU A 135 -8.22 4.22 -14.07
N SER A 136 -9.01 5.27 -13.89
CA SER A 136 -10.30 5.22 -13.18
C SER A 136 -11.40 4.46 -13.93
N THR A 137 -11.61 4.75 -15.22
CA THR A 137 -12.59 4.04 -16.06
C THR A 137 -12.32 2.54 -16.15
N PRO A 138 -11.13 2.09 -16.57
CA PRO A 138 -10.82 0.67 -16.69
C PRO A 138 -10.69 -0.04 -15.35
N LEU A 139 -10.41 0.67 -14.25
CA LEU A 139 -10.40 0.09 -12.90
C LEU A 139 -11.80 0.02 -12.28
N LEU A 140 -12.83 0.66 -12.87
CA LEU A 140 -14.10 0.94 -12.18
C LEU A 140 -13.81 1.59 -10.81
N TYR A 141 -13.20 2.77 -10.86
CA TYR A 141 -12.86 3.54 -9.66
C TYR A 141 -13.56 4.89 -9.67
N GLN A 142 -13.62 5.53 -8.50
CA GLN A 142 -14.22 6.85 -8.33
C GLN A 142 -13.63 7.90 -9.29
N ASP A 143 -14.46 8.88 -9.66
CA ASP A 143 -14.04 9.99 -10.51
C ASP A 143 -13.04 10.92 -9.81
N TRP A 144 -12.41 11.79 -10.60
CA TRP A 144 -11.35 12.68 -10.13
C TRP A 144 -11.83 13.62 -9.02
N ASP A 145 -13.01 14.21 -9.15
CA ASP A 145 -13.46 15.26 -8.24
C ASP A 145 -13.95 14.65 -6.92
N THR A 146 -14.67 13.53 -6.98
CA THR A 146 -15.03 12.75 -5.78
C THR A 146 -13.79 12.29 -5.01
N TYR A 147 -12.77 11.77 -5.70
CA TYR A 147 -11.51 11.37 -5.08
C TYR A 147 -10.75 12.56 -4.47
N ASN A 148 -10.65 13.66 -5.21
CA ASN A 148 -9.93 14.85 -4.75
C ASN A 148 -10.60 15.49 -3.53
N GLN A 149 -11.93 15.40 -3.42
CA GLN A 149 -12.64 15.86 -2.24
C GLN A 149 -12.37 14.97 -1.03
N SER A 150 -12.66 13.67 -1.12
CA SER A 150 -12.59 12.75 0.02
C SER A 150 -11.16 12.46 0.47
N HIS A 151 -10.23 12.28 -0.46
CA HIS A 151 -8.87 11.88 -0.12
C HIS A 151 -7.92 13.07 0.01
N VAL A 152 -7.86 13.93 -1.01
CA VAL A 152 -6.85 15.01 -1.04
C VAL A 152 -7.20 16.14 -0.08
N ARG A 153 -8.47 16.59 -0.05
CA ARG A 153 -8.90 17.75 0.75
C ARG A 153 -9.27 17.39 2.18
N GLU A 154 -9.79 16.19 2.40
CA GLU A 154 -10.24 15.72 3.71
C GLU A 154 -9.17 14.82 4.34
N HIS A 155 -8.96 13.59 3.86
CA HIS A 155 -8.04 12.64 4.51
C HIS A 155 -6.59 13.14 4.67
N HIS A 156 -6.00 13.78 3.64
CA HIS A 156 -4.65 14.37 3.72
C HIS A 156 -4.56 15.69 4.49
N ASN A 157 -5.67 16.19 5.03
CA ASN A 157 -5.67 17.42 5.81
C ASN A 157 -5.14 17.16 7.22
N ILE A 158 -4.19 18.01 7.62
CA ILE A 158 -3.50 17.95 8.91
C ILE A 158 -4.43 18.01 10.14
N HIS A 159 -5.61 18.62 9.98
CA HIS A 159 -6.62 18.74 11.03
C HIS A 159 -7.70 17.64 10.98
N VAL A 160 -7.66 16.78 9.96
CA VAL A 160 -8.69 15.76 9.72
C VAL A 160 -8.14 14.35 9.89
N LEU A 161 -6.92 14.06 9.46
CA LEU A 161 -6.36 12.70 9.50
C LEU A 161 -6.53 12.03 10.87
N CYS A 162 -7.08 10.82 10.89
CA CYS A 162 -7.38 10.03 12.10
C CYS A 162 -8.32 10.71 13.13
N THR A 163 -9.12 11.69 12.71
CA THR A 163 -10.20 12.25 13.53
C THR A 163 -11.54 11.55 13.25
N ASP A 164 -12.57 11.86 14.02
CA ASP A 164 -13.94 11.37 13.81
C ASP A 164 -14.60 11.89 12.53
N ILE A 165 -14.03 12.93 11.91
CA ILE A 165 -14.47 13.46 10.60
C ILE A 165 -13.66 12.94 9.42
N ASP A 166 -12.56 12.18 9.65
CA ASP A 166 -11.81 11.50 8.61
C ASP A 166 -12.69 10.42 7.94
N PRO A 167 -12.93 10.48 6.61
CA PRO A 167 -13.72 9.46 5.92
C PRO A 167 -13.14 8.05 6.10
N ASP A 168 -11.81 7.92 6.16
CA ASP A 168 -11.16 6.62 6.27
C ASP A 168 -11.26 6.06 7.70
N GLN A 169 -11.14 6.90 8.73
CA GLN A 169 -11.40 6.48 10.11
C GLN A 169 -12.86 6.07 10.31
N ARG A 170 -13.82 6.84 9.77
CA ARG A 170 -15.26 6.48 9.81
C ARG A 170 -15.50 5.13 9.14
N PHE A 171 -14.81 4.86 8.04
CA PHE A 171 -14.89 3.58 7.37
C PHE A 171 -14.37 2.42 8.23
N ILE A 172 -13.20 2.59 8.89
CA ILE A 172 -12.65 1.61 9.84
C ILE A 172 -13.60 1.38 11.02
N GLN A 173 -14.15 2.45 11.59
CA GLN A 173 -15.16 2.40 12.65
C GLN A 173 -16.44 1.68 12.20
N ALA A 174 -16.89 1.89 10.96
CA ALA A 174 -18.07 1.22 10.40
C ALA A 174 -17.86 -0.29 10.20
N GLN A 175 -16.62 -0.76 10.11
CA GLN A 175 -16.30 -2.20 10.17
C GLN A 175 -16.24 -2.73 11.61
N GLY A 176 -16.47 -1.84 12.58
CA GLY A 176 -16.62 -2.04 14.01
C GLY A 176 -15.31 -2.27 14.77
N PHE A 177 -14.22 -1.65 14.30
CA PHE A 177 -13.04 -1.45 15.13
C PHE A 177 -13.29 -0.30 16.11
N TYR A 178 -12.76 -0.43 17.32
CA TYR A 178 -12.87 0.58 18.38
C TYR A 178 -11.73 0.41 19.40
N PRO A 179 -11.34 1.47 20.13
CA PRO A 179 -10.36 1.39 21.21
C PRO A 179 -10.84 0.49 22.38
N GLY A 180 -9.95 -0.33 22.92
CA GLY A 180 -10.25 -1.28 23.99
C GLY A 180 -10.94 -2.57 23.52
N MET A 181 -10.91 -2.89 22.22
CA MET A 181 -11.58 -4.09 21.70
C MET A 181 -10.84 -5.38 22.09
N PRO A 182 -11.55 -6.51 22.27
CA PRO A 182 -10.90 -7.80 22.51
C PRO A 182 -10.01 -8.24 21.35
N GLU A 183 -8.82 -8.79 21.65
CA GLU A 183 -7.82 -9.20 20.64
C GLU A 183 -8.37 -10.26 19.67
N LEU A 184 -9.18 -11.20 20.15
CA LEU A 184 -9.81 -12.19 19.26
C LEU A 184 -10.75 -11.52 18.24
N ALA A 185 -11.53 -10.53 18.68
CA ALA A 185 -12.42 -9.77 17.81
C ALA A 185 -11.62 -8.93 16.80
N TYR A 186 -10.45 -8.42 17.20
CA TYR A 186 -9.53 -7.72 16.32
C TYR A 186 -9.06 -8.62 15.18
N TRP A 187 -8.46 -9.78 15.49
CA TRP A 187 -7.92 -10.68 14.46
C TRP A 187 -9.01 -11.19 13.52
N TRP A 188 -10.17 -11.58 14.08
CA TRP A 188 -11.30 -12.00 13.28
C TRP A 188 -11.76 -10.91 12.31
N ARG A 189 -11.86 -9.65 12.75
CA ARG A 189 -12.28 -8.56 11.87
C ARG A 189 -11.21 -8.21 10.84
N VAL A 190 -9.93 -8.20 11.21
CA VAL A 190 -8.84 -7.91 10.26
C VAL A 190 -8.85 -8.92 9.10
N ILE A 191 -8.98 -10.20 9.42
CA ILE A 191 -8.89 -11.29 8.44
C ILE A 191 -10.20 -11.44 7.66
N CYS A 192 -11.36 -11.42 8.34
CA CYS A 192 -12.62 -11.84 7.72
C CYS A 192 -13.42 -10.69 7.10
N THR A 193 -13.26 -9.45 7.56
CA THR A 193 -14.01 -8.29 7.01
C THR A 193 -13.97 -8.18 5.48
N PRO A 194 -12.80 -8.23 4.81
CA PRO A 194 -12.73 -8.10 3.36
C PRO A 194 -13.46 -9.21 2.58
N PHE A 195 -13.74 -10.35 3.21
CA PHE A 195 -14.47 -11.47 2.61
C PHE A 195 -15.96 -11.50 2.97
N ARG A 196 -16.43 -10.60 3.84
CA ARG A 196 -17.86 -10.54 4.20
C ARG A 196 -18.69 -10.16 2.96
N PRO A 197 -19.72 -10.93 2.58
CA PRO A 197 -20.57 -10.58 1.45
C PRO A 197 -21.15 -9.16 1.55
N ALA A 198 -21.62 -8.77 2.75
CA ALA A 198 -22.14 -7.43 2.99
C ALA A 198 -21.09 -6.32 2.81
N TYR A 199 -19.81 -6.60 3.08
CA TYR A 199 -18.71 -5.66 2.82
C TYR A 199 -18.52 -5.48 1.31
N LEU A 200 -18.36 -6.57 0.57
CA LEU A 200 -18.14 -6.55 -0.88
C LEU A 200 -19.33 -5.90 -1.62
N LEU A 201 -20.57 -6.21 -1.22
CA LEU A 201 -21.76 -5.58 -1.80
C LEU A 201 -21.80 -4.07 -1.55
N ARG A 202 -21.40 -3.60 -0.37
CA ARG A 202 -21.31 -2.16 -0.08
C ARG A 202 -20.22 -1.49 -0.93
N GLN A 203 -19.04 -2.11 -1.05
CA GLN A 203 -17.96 -1.57 -1.88
C GLN A 203 -18.35 -1.50 -3.36
N TRP A 204 -19.01 -2.53 -3.87
CA TRP A 204 -19.49 -2.55 -5.25
C TRP A 204 -20.61 -1.55 -5.48
N ARG A 205 -21.54 -1.39 -4.53
CA ARG A 205 -22.57 -0.35 -4.61
C ARG A 205 -21.94 1.04 -4.66
N ALA A 206 -20.97 1.33 -3.80
CA ALA A 206 -20.24 2.59 -3.81
C ALA A 206 -19.50 2.80 -5.14
N THR A 207 -18.76 1.78 -5.58
CA THR A 207 -18.06 1.78 -6.87
C THR A 207 -18.98 2.10 -8.05
N LEU A 208 -20.13 1.42 -8.15
CA LEU A 208 -21.08 1.66 -9.24
C LEU A 208 -21.68 3.06 -9.17
N HIS A 209 -21.97 3.55 -7.97
CA HIS A 209 -22.47 4.89 -7.76
C HIS A 209 -21.43 5.95 -8.18
N ASP A 210 -20.16 5.74 -7.84
CA ASP A 210 -19.05 6.64 -8.19
C ASP A 210 -18.63 6.54 -9.66
N CYS A 211 -18.97 5.46 -10.36
CA CYS A 211 -18.68 5.29 -11.78
C CYS A 211 -19.82 5.76 -12.70
N PHE A 212 -21.08 5.60 -12.28
CA PHE A 212 -22.23 5.70 -13.19
C PHE A 212 -23.35 6.61 -12.71
N VAL A 213 -23.29 7.12 -11.47
CA VAL A 213 -24.35 7.98 -10.89
C VAL A 213 -23.83 9.38 -10.56
N ARG A 214 -22.74 9.49 -9.78
CA ARG A 214 -22.15 10.79 -9.39
C ARG A 214 -21.50 11.56 -10.54
N PRO A 215 -20.77 10.92 -11.48
CA PRO A 215 -20.02 11.67 -12.47
C PRO A 215 -20.92 12.46 -13.45
N PRO A 216 -20.37 13.47 -14.12
CA PRO A 216 -21.04 14.15 -15.23
C PRO A 216 -21.51 13.17 -16.32
N ARG A 217 -22.60 13.51 -17.02
CA ARG A 217 -23.24 12.62 -18.01
C ARG A 217 -22.31 12.21 -19.15
N ASP A 218 -21.40 13.08 -19.58
CA ASP A 218 -20.41 12.76 -20.61
C ASP A 218 -19.39 11.72 -20.13
N GLU A 219 -19.02 11.75 -18.84
CA GLU A 219 -18.14 10.77 -18.23
C GLU A 219 -18.81 9.42 -18.12
N VAL A 220 -20.08 9.40 -17.67
CA VAL A 220 -20.87 8.16 -17.63
C VAL A 220 -20.99 7.52 -19.01
N ARG A 221 -21.33 8.32 -20.04
CA ARG A 221 -21.39 7.83 -21.44
C ARG A 221 -20.05 7.26 -21.90
N PHE A 222 -18.96 7.93 -21.60
CA PHE A 222 -17.62 7.45 -21.94
C PHE A 222 -17.28 6.13 -21.25
N ARG A 223 -17.55 6.00 -19.95
CA ARG A 223 -17.32 4.77 -19.19
C ARG A 223 -18.15 3.62 -19.75
N LEU A 224 -19.44 3.85 -20.05
CA LEU A 224 -20.31 2.86 -20.68
C LEU A 224 -19.81 2.45 -22.06
N ALA A 225 -19.43 3.40 -22.91
CA ALA A 225 -18.88 3.11 -24.23
C ALA A 225 -17.57 2.32 -24.15
N PHE A 226 -16.66 2.70 -23.26
CA PHE A 226 -15.41 1.99 -23.03
C PHE A 226 -15.66 0.53 -22.65
N TRP A 227 -16.51 0.28 -21.66
CA TRP A 227 -16.80 -1.08 -21.20
C TRP A 227 -17.58 -1.88 -22.23
N ALA A 228 -18.53 -1.28 -22.97
CA ALA A 228 -19.23 -1.93 -24.07
C ALA A 228 -18.25 -2.38 -25.17
N VAL A 229 -17.35 -1.50 -25.60
CA VAL A 229 -16.33 -1.83 -26.61
C VAL A 229 -15.41 -2.96 -26.11
N LEU A 230 -14.92 -2.86 -24.87
CA LEU A 230 -14.06 -3.91 -24.30
C LEU A 230 -14.78 -5.27 -24.24
N LEU A 231 -16.03 -5.30 -23.77
CA LEU A 231 -16.81 -6.55 -23.67
C LEU A 231 -17.12 -7.15 -25.04
N VAL A 232 -17.43 -6.32 -26.05
CA VAL A 232 -17.64 -6.77 -27.43
C VAL A 232 -16.35 -7.36 -28.01
N LEU A 233 -15.20 -6.73 -27.78
CA LEU A 233 -13.90 -7.27 -28.22
C LEU A 233 -13.59 -8.61 -27.55
N LEU A 234 -13.77 -8.70 -26.22
CA LEU A 234 -13.55 -9.94 -25.48
C LEU A 234 -14.48 -11.07 -25.90
N TRP A 235 -15.73 -10.75 -26.26
CA TRP A 235 -16.66 -11.71 -26.83
C TRP A 235 -16.20 -12.18 -28.22
N ALA A 236 -15.83 -11.25 -29.10
CA ALA A 236 -15.39 -11.54 -30.45
C ALA A 236 -14.09 -12.38 -30.50
N THR A 237 -13.24 -12.28 -29.47
CA THR A 237 -12.00 -13.07 -29.36
C THR A 237 -12.10 -14.28 -28.43
N ASP A 238 -13.33 -14.69 -28.06
CA ASP A 238 -13.58 -15.80 -27.14
C ASP A 238 -12.73 -15.75 -25.85
N SER A 239 -12.66 -14.56 -25.26
CA SER A 239 -11.80 -14.25 -24.12
C SER A 239 -12.57 -13.82 -22.88
N LEU A 240 -13.92 -13.84 -22.92
CA LEU A 240 -14.77 -13.44 -21.79
C LEU A 240 -14.52 -14.26 -20.53
N MET A 241 -14.42 -15.59 -20.66
CA MET A 241 -14.20 -16.45 -19.50
C MET A 241 -12.81 -16.22 -18.88
N ALA A 242 -11.78 -16.09 -19.72
CA ALA A 242 -10.43 -15.76 -19.29
C ALA A 242 -10.38 -14.38 -18.61
N PHE A 243 -11.09 -13.39 -19.15
CA PHE A 243 -11.20 -12.07 -18.54
C PHE A 243 -11.94 -12.11 -17.20
N ALA A 244 -13.06 -12.85 -17.09
CA ALA A 244 -13.77 -13.01 -15.84
C ALA A 244 -12.89 -13.67 -14.76
N LEU A 245 -12.15 -14.73 -15.14
CA LEU A 245 -11.23 -15.45 -14.25
C LEU A 245 -10.06 -14.56 -13.81
N ILE A 246 -9.39 -13.89 -14.74
CA ILE A 246 -8.10 -13.23 -14.48
C ILE A 246 -8.25 -11.76 -14.11
N TYR A 247 -9.25 -11.05 -14.61
CA TYR A 247 -9.52 -9.65 -14.27
C TYR A 247 -10.73 -9.52 -13.34
N GLY A 248 -11.85 -10.17 -13.68
CA GLY A 248 -13.12 -10.03 -12.97
C GLY A 248 -13.03 -10.41 -11.49
N ILE A 249 -12.55 -11.63 -11.20
CA ILE A 249 -12.38 -12.11 -9.81
C ILE A 249 -11.38 -11.24 -9.04
N PRO A 250 -10.15 -10.97 -9.55
CA PRO A 250 -9.23 -10.08 -8.86
C PRO A 250 -9.78 -8.69 -8.60
N ARG A 251 -10.47 -8.07 -9.55
CA ARG A 251 -11.09 -6.76 -9.34
C ARG A 251 -12.21 -6.82 -8.31
N ALA A 252 -13.05 -7.86 -8.33
CA ALA A 252 -14.24 -7.93 -7.50
C ALA A 252 -14.00 -8.29 -6.05
N VAL A 253 -12.94 -9.05 -5.77
CA VAL A 253 -12.68 -9.57 -4.43
C VAL A 253 -11.29 -9.19 -3.96
N LEU A 254 -10.26 -9.51 -4.74
CA LEU A 254 -8.88 -9.44 -4.27
C LEU A 254 -8.35 -7.99 -4.23
N PHE A 255 -8.84 -7.11 -5.11
CA PHE A 255 -8.53 -5.69 -5.07
C PHE A 255 -9.06 -5.05 -3.78
N GLU A 256 -10.30 -5.36 -3.40
CA GLU A 256 -10.92 -4.87 -2.16
C GLU A 256 -10.20 -5.40 -0.92
N HIS A 257 -9.77 -6.67 -0.96
CA HIS A 257 -8.94 -7.25 0.08
C HIS A 257 -7.57 -6.57 0.18
N SER A 258 -6.89 -6.32 -0.94
CA SER A 258 -5.61 -5.59 -0.97
C SER A 258 -5.75 -4.15 -0.45
N MET A 259 -6.80 -3.44 -0.87
CA MET A 259 -7.12 -2.09 -0.38
C MET A 259 -7.35 -2.09 1.13
N TRP A 260 -8.12 -3.06 1.64
CA TRP A 260 -8.37 -3.25 3.07
C TRP A 260 -7.06 -3.42 3.85
N LEU A 261 -6.18 -4.32 3.40
CA LEU A 261 -4.92 -4.58 4.08
C LEU A 261 -3.96 -3.37 4.06
N GLN A 262 -3.93 -2.59 2.97
CA GLN A 262 -3.16 -1.34 2.96
C GLN A 262 -3.75 -0.34 3.94
N LEU A 263 -5.04 -0.03 3.80
CA LEU A 263 -5.71 1.01 4.58
C LEU A 263 -5.58 0.72 6.06
N PHE A 264 -5.87 -0.53 6.44
CA PHE A 264 -5.82 -0.92 7.83
C PHE A 264 -4.45 -0.65 8.47
N THR A 265 -3.36 -0.89 7.75
CA THR A 265 -1.98 -0.71 8.24
C THR A 265 -1.38 0.68 8.00
N GLU A 266 -2.15 1.63 7.47
CA GLU A 266 -1.64 2.92 7.01
C GLU A 266 -1.44 3.95 8.10
N HIS A 267 -2.35 3.95 9.08
CA HIS A 267 -2.48 5.02 10.05
C HIS A 267 -2.78 4.52 11.46
N LEU A 268 -2.49 5.39 12.44
CA LEU A 268 -2.82 5.15 13.85
C LEU A 268 -4.27 5.53 14.12
N TRP A 269 -5.20 4.73 13.57
CA TRP A 269 -6.64 4.95 13.70
C TRP A 269 -7.07 5.09 15.16
N PHE A 270 -7.96 6.03 15.45
CA PHE A 270 -8.47 6.35 16.78
C PHE A 270 -7.44 6.94 17.76
N TYR A 271 -6.29 7.41 17.26
CA TYR A 271 -5.31 8.08 18.10
C TYR A 271 -5.87 9.40 18.65
N GLN A 272 -5.79 9.56 19.97
CA GLN A 272 -6.15 10.79 20.65
C GLN A 272 -4.92 11.70 20.75
N ARG A 273 -5.05 12.92 20.22
CA ARG A 273 -4.01 13.93 20.32
C ARG A 273 -3.69 14.24 21.79
N GLU A 274 -2.40 14.24 22.11
CA GLU A 274 -1.92 14.70 23.41
C GLU A 274 -2.06 16.22 23.57
N ASP A 275 -2.41 16.66 24.77
CA ASP A 275 -2.54 18.07 25.11
C ASP A 275 -1.24 18.84 24.85
N GLY A 276 -1.35 20.00 24.22
CA GLY A 276 -0.21 20.88 23.93
C GLY A 276 0.69 20.43 22.75
N ARG A 277 0.46 19.26 22.16
CA ARG A 277 1.19 18.83 20.95
C ARG A 277 0.77 19.69 19.76
N ALA A 278 1.72 20.27 19.03
CA ALA A 278 1.45 21.05 17.81
C ALA A 278 0.95 20.18 16.63
N ASP A 279 0.29 20.80 15.64
CA ASP A 279 -0.38 20.08 14.54
C ASP A 279 0.56 19.21 13.71
N LYS A 280 1.71 19.76 13.28
CA LYS A 280 2.67 19.02 12.43
C LYS A 280 3.30 17.82 13.14
N PRO A 281 3.83 17.95 14.37
CA PRO A 281 4.30 16.78 15.13
C PRO A 281 3.22 15.76 15.43
N HIS A 282 1.96 16.16 15.62
CA HIS A 282 0.84 15.23 15.77
C HIS A 282 0.60 14.46 14.46
N TYR A 283 0.45 15.17 13.35
CA TYR A 283 0.23 14.57 12.03
C TYR A 283 1.35 13.61 11.62
N GLY A 284 2.61 13.98 11.89
CA GLY A 284 3.76 13.12 11.60
C GLY A 284 3.79 11.81 12.39
N ARG A 285 3.09 11.72 13.55
CA ARG A 285 2.96 10.49 14.35
C ARG A 285 1.87 9.55 13.84
N LEU A 286 0.90 10.05 13.09
CA LEU A 286 -0.20 9.25 12.55
C LEU A 286 0.20 8.41 11.34
N THR A 287 1.41 8.60 10.81
CA THR A 287 1.89 8.00 9.56
C THR A 287 3.28 7.41 9.74
N TRP A 288 3.56 6.26 9.11
CA TRP A 288 4.89 5.64 9.13
C TRP A 288 5.28 4.97 7.81
N GLY A 289 6.57 4.69 7.67
CA GLY A 289 7.12 3.89 6.58
C GLY A 289 6.79 2.41 6.81
N ARG A 290 6.22 1.76 5.80
CA ARG A 290 5.77 0.35 5.83
C ARG A 290 6.68 -0.49 4.96
N PHE A 291 7.84 -0.84 5.48
CA PHE A 291 8.89 -1.52 4.72
C PHE A 291 8.80 -3.04 4.82
N GLN A 292 9.29 -3.74 3.80
CA GLN A 292 9.54 -5.18 3.86
C GLN A 292 11.03 -5.44 4.04
N GLY A 293 11.39 -6.61 4.57
CA GLY A 293 12.78 -7.03 4.71
C GLY A 293 13.05 -7.75 6.02
N ARG A 294 14.22 -8.40 6.09
CA ARG A 294 14.65 -9.31 7.16
C ARG A 294 16.15 -9.21 7.30
N THR A 295 16.70 -9.27 8.51
CA THR A 295 18.15 -9.18 8.73
C THR A 295 18.90 -10.23 7.89
N PRO A 296 19.82 -9.84 6.99
CA PRO A 296 20.59 -10.79 6.21
C PRO A 296 21.47 -11.65 7.14
N PRO A 297 21.53 -12.97 6.94
CA PRO A 297 22.24 -13.85 7.84
C PRO A 297 23.76 -13.62 7.77
N SER A 298 24.47 -13.92 8.86
CA SER A 298 25.93 -14.04 8.90
C SER A 298 26.42 -15.49 8.68
N GLY A 299 25.49 -16.46 8.65
CA GLY A 299 25.79 -17.89 8.55
C GLY A 299 26.07 -18.39 7.12
N GLY A 300 26.21 -19.70 6.99
CA GLY A 300 26.50 -20.40 5.73
C GLY A 300 25.30 -20.51 4.78
N VAL A 301 25.46 -21.33 3.73
CA VAL A 301 24.51 -21.46 2.60
C VAL A 301 23.06 -21.73 3.02
N VAL A 302 22.84 -22.55 4.05
CA VAL A 302 21.48 -22.87 4.54
C VAL A 302 20.77 -21.65 5.11
N ALA A 303 21.48 -20.81 5.87
CA ALA A 303 20.92 -19.59 6.44
C ALA A 303 20.54 -18.60 5.33
N TRP A 304 21.41 -18.42 4.34
CA TRP A 304 21.14 -17.61 3.16
C TRP A 304 19.97 -18.12 2.33
N SER A 305 19.91 -19.44 2.10
CA SER A 305 18.81 -20.07 1.37
C SER A 305 17.48 -19.89 2.08
N THR A 306 17.45 -20.08 3.40
CA THR A 306 16.26 -19.86 4.23
C THR A 306 15.83 -18.39 4.21
N TRP A 307 16.78 -17.46 4.29
CA TRP A 307 16.50 -16.02 4.23
C TRP A 307 15.93 -15.61 2.87
N LEU A 308 16.53 -16.08 1.77
CA LEU A 308 16.03 -15.84 0.40
C LEU A 308 14.64 -16.46 0.20
N LEU A 309 14.41 -17.67 0.71
CA LEU A 309 13.10 -18.32 0.63
C LEU A 309 12.04 -17.53 1.39
N LYS A 310 12.35 -17.03 2.59
CA LYS A 310 11.46 -16.14 3.34
C LYS A 310 11.18 -14.84 2.58
N ALA A 311 12.20 -14.23 1.97
CA ALA A 311 12.02 -13.03 1.15
C ALA A 311 11.08 -13.31 -0.04
N LEU A 312 11.29 -14.43 -0.74
CA LEU A 312 10.50 -14.82 -1.91
C LEU A 312 9.06 -15.20 -1.56
N LEU A 313 8.84 -15.95 -0.47
CA LEU A 313 7.52 -16.49 -0.13
C LEU A 313 6.68 -15.57 0.77
N LEU A 314 7.31 -14.64 1.49
CA LEU A 314 6.61 -13.80 2.47
C LEU A 314 6.69 -12.32 2.08
N ASP A 315 7.87 -11.82 1.72
CA ASP A 315 8.06 -10.38 1.52
C ASP A 315 7.65 -9.94 0.10
N VAL A 316 8.00 -10.72 -0.93
CA VAL A 316 7.60 -10.45 -2.33
C VAL A 316 6.08 -10.46 -2.52
N PRO A 317 5.29 -11.42 -2.00
CA PRO A 317 3.84 -11.40 -2.15
C PRO A 317 3.21 -10.18 -1.48
N VAL A 318 3.64 -9.80 -0.27
CA VAL A 318 3.16 -8.57 0.38
C VAL A 318 3.51 -7.35 -0.46
N ARG A 319 4.75 -7.29 -0.97
CA ARG A 319 5.21 -6.17 -1.78
C ARG A 319 4.42 -6.00 -3.08
N LEU A 320 4.07 -7.11 -3.72
CA LEU A 320 3.25 -7.09 -4.93
C LEU A 320 1.78 -6.81 -4.61
N TYR A 321 1.25 -7.44 -3.58
CA TYR A 321 -0.19 -7.50 -3.34
C TYR A 321 -0.68 -6.33 -2.48
N VAL A 322 0.00 -6.00 -1.37
CA VAL A 322 -0.47 -5.01 -0.38
C VAL A 322 0.16 -3.64 -0.62
N TYR A 323 1.47 -3.60 -0.91
CA TYR A 323 2.23 -2.36 -1.00
C TYR A 323 2.83 -2.11 -2.39
N PRO A 324 2.05 -2.04 -3.48
CA PRO A 324 2.58 -1.74 -4.81
C PRO A 324 3.21 -0.34 -4.90
N GLN A 325 4.04 -0.15 -5.94
CA GLN A 325 4.76 1.10 -6.21
C GLN A 325 5.54 1.60 -4.98
N ASP A 326 5.24 2.78 -4.46
CA ASP A 326 5.95 3.48 -3.39
C ASP A 326 5.08 3.69 -2.13
N LEU A 327 3.93 3.01 -2.05
CA LEU A 327 3.08 2.92 -0.85
C LEU A 327 3.81 2.61 0.47
N PRO A 328 4.97 1.91 0.49
CA PRO A 328 5.82 1.83 1.67
C PRO A 328 6.26 3.18 2.27
N ASN A 329 6.24 4.28 1.50
CA ASN A 329 6.69 5.61 1.91
C ASN A 329 5.53 6.62 2.00
N HIS A 330 4.33 6.12 2.30
CA HIS A 330 3.13 6.96 2.38
C HIS A 330 3.27 8.07 3.43
N ASP A 331 4.02 7.84 4.50
CA ASP A 331 4.38 8.87 5.49
C ASP A 331 5.11 10.08 4.87
N ALA A 332 6.12 9.83 4.04
CA ALA A 332 6.81 10.90 3.32
C ALA A 332 5.88 11.58 2.31
N HIS A 333 4.97 10.83 1.68
CA HIS A 333 3.96 11.37 0.80
C HIS A 333 3.01 12.33 1.54
N HIS A 334 2.49 11.98 2.72
CA HIS A 334 1.68 12.88 3.56
C HIS A 334 2.40 14.20 3.90
N ARG A 335 3.72 14.12 4.15
CA ARG A 335 4.54 15.30 4.47
C ARG A 335 4.86 16.15 3.23
N ARG A 336 4.98 15.53 2.05
CA ARG A 336 5.28 16.17 0.75
C ARG A 336 4.58 15.45 -0.42
N PRO A 337 3.28 15.71 -0.64
CA PRO A 337 2.48 14.91 -1.58
C PRO A 337 2.82 15.16 -3.06
N ASN A 338 3.51 16.27 -3.35
CA ASN A 338 3.85 16.68 -4.71
C ASN A 338 5.20 16.14 -5.22
N VAL A 339 5.95 15.41 -4.38
CA VAL A 339 7.19 14.74 -4.80
C VAL A 339 6.85 13.59 -5.72
N HIS A 340 7.58 13.49 -6.83
CA HIS A 340 7.34 12.42 -7.79
C HIS A 340 7.48 11.04 -7.14
N TYR A 341 6.46 10.19 -7.28
CA TYR A 341 6.32 8.90 -6.57
C TYR A 341 7.49 7.93 -6.85
N ARG A 342 8.05 7.94 -8.07
CA ARG A 342 9.31 7.22 -8.41
C ARG A 342 10.51 7.60 -7.51
N HIS A 343 10.49 8.79 -6.94
CA HIS A 343 11.59 9.37 -6.17
C HIS A 343 11.26 9.51 -4.69
N ILE A 344 10.01 9.28 -4.24
CA ILE A 344 9.64 9.50 -2.83
C ILE A 344 10.46 8.63 -1.88
N ALA A 345 10.79 7.39 -2.25
CA ALA A 345 11.54 6.48 -1.40
C ALA A 345 12.97 7.00 -1.15
N ASN A 346 13.60 7.54 -2.20
CA ASN A 346 14.92 8.16 -2.12
C ASN A 346 14.85 9.50 -1.41
N TYR A 347 13.79 10.28 -1.64
CA TYR A 347 13.52 11.52 -0.91
C TYR A 347 13.44 11.25 0.59
N ARG A 348 12.57 10.35 1.02
CA ARG A 348 12.42 9.94 2.41
C ARG A 348 13.75 9.52 3.02
N ALA A 349 14.47 8.61 2.37
CA ALA A 349 15.77 8.14 2.84
C ALA A 349 16.83 9.24 2.95
N SER A 350 16.74 10.31 2.16
CA SER A 350 17.68 11.43 2.18
C SER A 350 17.42 12.43 3.31
N ILE A 351 16.18 12.51 3.80
CA ILE A 351 15.77 13.51 4.79
C ILE A 351 15.47 12.94 6.17
N GLU A 352 15.44 11.60 6.32
CA GLU A 352 14.95 10.99 7.56
C GLU A 352 15.84 11.18 8.79
N GLY A 353 17.13 11.44 8.59
CA GLY A 353 18.06 11.82 9.67
C GLY A 353 18.13 13.33 9.92
N GLN A 354 17.34 14.14 9.22
CA GLN A 354 17.35 15.60 9.33
C GLN A 354 16.23 16.09 10.27
N PRO A 355 16.42 17.21 10.97
CA PRO A 355 15.35 17.84 11.75
C PRO A 355 14.12 18.13 10.89
N SER A 356 12.93 17.79 11.41
CA SER A 356 11.66 17.92 10.69
C SER A 356 10.60 18.58 11.57
N SER A 357 9.83 19.51 11.00
CA SER A 357 8.69 20.12 11.71
C SER A 357 7.57 19.12 12.02
N TYR A 358 7.57 17.97 11.36
CA TYR A 358 6.62 16.87 11.59
C TYR A 358 7.12 15.88 12.65
N GLY A 359 8.27 16.14 13.27
CA GLY A 359 8.95 15.18 14.12
C GLY A 359 9.68 14.09 13.32
N PRO A 360 10.23 13.08 14.02
CA PRO A 360 10.99 12.02 13.39
C PRO A 360 10.15 11.20 12.41
N PHE A 361 10.80 10.54 11.47
CA PHE A 361 10.14 9.49 10.69
C PHE A 361 9.91 8.26 11.56
N LEU A 362 8.83 7.54 11.27
CA LEU A 362 8.44 6.33 11.97
C LEU A 362 8.55 5.14 11.02
N GLU A 363 8.97 3.98 11.52
CA GLU A 363 9.19 2.80 10.68
C GLU A 363 8.61 1.52 11.27
N VAL A 364 8.01 0.74 10.38
CA VAL A 364 7.57 -0.63 10.62
C VAL A 364 8.18 -1.50 9.53
N TRP A 365 8.89 -2.56 9.93
CA TRP A 365 9.50 -3.53 9.03
C TRP A 365 8.78 -4.88 9.13
N GLY A 366 8.13 -5.26 8.03
CA GLY A 366 7.32 -6.48 7.90
C GLY A 366 5.82 -6.22 8.07
N PHE A 367 5.00 -6.92 7.28
CA PHE A 367 3.54 -6.75 7.32
C PHE A 367 2.92 -7.10 8.68
N MET A 368 3.33 -8.23 9.25
CA MET A 368 2.82 -8.69 10.55
C MET A 368 3.17 -7.72 11.68
N ALA A 369 4.33 -7.06 11.62
CA ALA A 369 4.71 -6.04 12.60
C ALA A 369 3.71 -4.88 12.61
N GLY A 370 3.21 -4.46 11.44
CA GLY A 370 2.16 -3.45 11.33
C GLY A 370 0.83 -3.89 11.95
N LEU A 371 0.45 -5.15 11.75
CA LEU A 371 -0.74 -5.71 12.39
C LEU A 371 -0.59 -5.83 13.91
N TYR A 372 0.59 -6.18 14.42
CA TYR A 372 0.82 -6.22 15.87
C TYR A 372 0.84 -4.81 16.49
N LEU A 373 1.39 -3.83 15.79
CA LEU A 373 1.36 -2.44 16.22
C LEU A 373 -0.08 -1.95 16.42
N ILE A 374 -0.94 -2.14 15.41
CA ILE A 374 -2.33 -1.67 15.48
C ILE A 374 -3.13 -2.48 16.49
N ARG A 375 -2.86 -3.78 16.60
CA ARG A 375 -3.44 -4.61 17.66
C ARG A 375 -3.17 -4.01 19.02
N ASP A 376 -1.91 -3.71 19.33
CA ASP A 376 -1.54 -3.17 20.64
C ASP A 376 -2.20 -1.81 20.89
N HIS A 377 -2.27 -0.97 19.85
CA HIS A 377 -2.97 0.31 19.92
C HIS A 377 -4.47 0.12 20.25
N MET A 378 -5.17 -0.70 19.48
CA MET A 378 -6.62 -0.88 19.58
C MET A 378 -7.07 -1.77 20.74
N CYS A 379 -6.28 -2.79 21.11
CA CYS A 379 -6.68 -3.80 22.08
C CYS A 379 -6.05 -3.59 23.46
N ARG A 380 -4.85 -3.00 23.51
CA ARG A 380 -4.04 -2.88 24.73
C ARG A 380 -3.83 -1.44 25.17
N GLY A 381 -4.37 -0.47 24.41
CA GLY A 381 -4.30 0.94 24.75
C GLY A 381 -2.89 1.54 24.58
N VAL A 382 -2.01 0.91 23.80
CA VAL A 382 -0.66 1.46 23.54
C VAL A 382 -0.79 2.74 22.71
N ARG A 383 -0.53 3.89 23.33
CA ARG A 383 -0.63 5.19 22.67
C ARG A 383 0.61 5.54 21.85
N GLU A 384 1.79 5.23 22.38
CA GLU A 384 3.07 5.58 21.77
C GLU A 384 3.84 4.30 21.35
N PRO A 385 3.52 3.72 20.18
CA PRO A 385 4.11 2.44 19.75
C PRO A 385 5.51 2.59 19.11
N PHE A 386 6.05 3.81 19.05
CA PHE A 386 7.33 4.10 18.39
C PHE A 386 8.33 4.73 19.35
N GLY A 387 9.53 4.16 19.38
CA GLY A 387 10.66 4.65 20.17
C GLY A 387 11.94 4.78 19.34
N PRO A 388 13.03 5.34 19.91
CA PRO A 388 14.33 5.33 19.26
C PRO A 388 14.81 3.90 18.99
N LEU A 389 15.77 3.75 18.07
CA LEU A 389 16.33 2.43 17.78
C LEU A 389 16.94 1.81 19.03
N HIS A 390 16.39 0.69 19.52
CA HIS A 390 16.99 -0.09 20.58
C HIS A 390 18.21 -0.84 20.01
N THR A 391 19.42 -0.43 20.40
CA THR A 391 20.68 -1.08 20.02
C THR A 391 21.04 -2.28 20.89
N GLU A 392 20.35 -2.46 22.01
CA GLU A 392 20.53 -3.64 22.84
C GLU A 392 19.79 -4.81 22.21
N ALA A 393 20.53 -5.93 22.03
CA ALA A 393 19.98 -7.19 21.62
C ALA A 393 19.04 -7.71 22.72
N THR A 394 17.83 -7.18 22.80
CA THR A 394 16.71 -7.98 23.31
C THR A 394 16.70 -9.22 22.44
N GLN A 395 16.90 -10.38 23.08
CA GLN A 395 16.90 -11.64 22.37
C GLN A 395 15.69 -11.67 21.43
N PRO A 396 15.87 -12.08 20.16
CA PRO A 396 14.75 -12.16 19.26
C PRO A 396 13.70 -13.04 19.94
N GLN A 397 12.57 -12.45 20.30
CA GLN A 397 11.33 -13.20 20.47
C GLN A 397 10.91 -13.62 19.06
N ASP A 398 11.70 -14.53 18.49
CA ASP A 398 11.38 -15.36 17.33
C ASP A 398 10.45 -16.52 17.76
N THR A 399 9.76 -16.36 18.90
CA THR A 399 8.64 -17.22 19.25
C THR A 399 7.43 -16.72 18.47
N LEU A 400 7.16 -17.41 17.35
CA LEU A 400 5.79 -17.64 16.93
C LEU A 400 5.01 -18.16 18.16
N TYR A 401 4.35 -17.24 18.86
CA TYR A 401 3.51 -17.43 20.05
C TYR A 401 4.23 -17.84 21.35
N PRO A 402 4.14 -17.03 22.43
CA PRO A 402 3.84 -17.57 23.74
C PRO A 402 2.31 -17.69 23.86
N THR A 403 1.83 -18.94 23.91
CA THR A 403 0.51 -19.28 24.45
C THR A 403 0.37 -18.56 25.81
N PRO A 404 -0.76 -17.92 26.13
CA PRO A 404 -0.97 -17.42 27.49
C PRO A 404 -0.85 -18.62 28.43
N SER A 405 0.18 -18.64 29.27
CA SER A 405 0.20 -19.54 30.41
C SER A 405 -0.96 -19.12 31.29
N SER A 406 -2.01 -19.95 31.31
CA SER A 406 -3.04 -19.93 32.32
C SER A 406 -2.40 -20.22 33.68
N GLN A 407 -1.95 -19.17 34.37
CA GLN A 407 -1.67 -19.09 35.81
C GLN A 407 -1.77 -17.60 36.13
N GLY A 408 -2.61 -17.07 37.02
CA GLY A 408 -3.53 -17.62 38.00
C GLY A 408 -3.86 -16.46 38.94
N ALA A 409 -5.12 -16.05 39.00
CA ALA A 409 -5.83 -15.40 40.10
C ALA A 409 -7.30 -15.23 39.67
#